data_AF-A0A7H0HWR7-F1
#
_entry.id   AF-A0A7H0HWR7-F1
#
_cell.length_a   1.000
_cell.length_b   1.000
_cell.length_c   1.000
_cell.angle_alpha   90.00
_cell.angle_beta   90.00
_cell.angle_gamma   90.00
#
_symmetry.space_group_name_H-M   'P 1'
#
loop_
_entity.id
_entity.type
_entity.pdbx_description
1 polymer ?
#
loop_
_entity_poly.entity_id
_entity_poly.type
_entity_poly.pdbx_seq_one_letter_code
_entity_poly.pdbx_strand_id
1 'polypeptide(L)'
;MTKTLIEIDEDALAVAQEAFGTKTKKDTVNRALREVSDRVRRHEARIAAERLAAEALDLGALMDKGAYREAPTADPDRGRAA
;
A
#
# COMPACT_ATOMS: atom_id res chain seq x y z
N MET A 1 -20.12 -24.59 2.04
CA MET A 1 -20.96 -23.44 2.42
C MET A 1 -21.92 -23.91 3.49
N THR A 2 -21.74 -23.42 4.72
CA THR A 2 -22.65 -23.71 5.84
C THR A 2 -23.84 -22.78 5.75
N LYS A 3 -25.05 -23.27 6.05
CA LYS A 3 -26.26 -22.43 6.08
C LYS A 3 -26.37 -21.81 7.45
N THR A 4 -26.34 -20.48 7.49
CA THR A 4 -26.54 -19.70 8.72
C THR A 4 -27.70 -18.76 8.47
N LEU A 5 -28.65 -18.70 9.40
CA LEU A 5 -29.71 -17.70 9.37
C LEU A 5 -29.15 -16.41 9.98
N ILE A 6 -29.11 -15.35 9.19
CA ILE A 6 -28.70 -14.01 9.62
C ILE A 6 -29.71 -13.00 9.08
N GLU A 7 -29.95 -11.95 9.85
CA GLU A 7 -30.68 -10.79 9.37
C GLU A 7 -29.70 -9.87 8.62
N ILE A 8 -30.14 -9.35 7.48
CA ILE A 8 -29.34 -8.49 6.60
C ILE A 8 -30.16 -7.25 6.30
N ASP A 9 -29.51 -6.10 6.35
CA ASP A 9 -30.09 -4.84 5.87
C ASP A 9 -30.32 -4.92 4.35
N GLU A 10 -31.58 -4.84 3.93
CA GLU A 10 -31.99 -4.94 2.53
C GLU A 10 -31.52 -3.74 1.69
N ASP A 11 -31.40 -2.55 2.28
CA ASP A 11 -30.93 -1.36 1.58
C ASP A 11 -29.44 -1.48 1.28
N ALA A 12 -28.66 -1.87 2.29
CA ALA A 12 -27.23 -2.14 2.12
C ALA A 12 -26.98 -3.28 1.11
N LEU A 13 -27.84 -4.30 1.13
CA LEU A 13 -27.77 -5.42 0.20
C LEU A 13 -28.06 -4.99 -1.25
N ALA A 14 -29.02 -4.09 -1.46
CA ALA A 14 -29.34 -3.56 -2.78
C ALA A 14 -28.16 -2.79 -3.38
N VAL A 15 -27.52 -1.92 -2.58
CA VAL A 15 -26.32 -1.17 -3.02
C VAL A 15 -25.18 -2.14 -3.37
N ALA A 16 -24.95 -3.16 -2.54
CA ALA A 16 -23.93 -4.16 -2.80
C ALA A 16 -24.25 -4.99 -4.07
N GLN A 17 -25.52 -5.31 -4.32
CA GLN A 17 -25.94 -6.02 -5.53
C GLN A 17 -25.67 -5.22 -6.80
N GLU A 18 -25.96 -3.92 -6.77
CA GLU A 18 -25.65 -3.01 -7.88
C GLU A 18 -24.14 -2.92 -8.10
N ALA A 19 -23.37 -2.68 -7.02
CA ALA A 19 -21.92 -2.56 -7.08
C ALA A 19 -21.23 -3.83 -7.59
N PHE A 20 -21.71 -5.01 -7.18
CA PHE A 20 -21.12 -6.29 -7.57
C PHE A 20 -21.74 -6.91 -8.83
N GLY A 21 -22.87 -6.38 -9.33
CA GLY A 21 -23.64 -6.93 -10.45
C GLY A 21 -24.27 -8.30 -10.16
N THR A 22 -24.57 -8.60 -8.89
CA THR A 22 -25.02 -9.92 -8.45
C THR A 22 -26.54 -10.03 -8.40
N LYS A 23 -27.07 -11.15 -8.91
CA LYS A 23 -28.52 -11.40 -8.98
C LYS A 23 -29.09 -12.02 -7.72
N THR A 24 -28.27 -12.67 -6.90
CA THR A 24 -28.74 -13.39 -5.71
C THR A 24 -28.06 -12.86 -4.44
N LYS A 25 -28.83 -12.82 -3.34
CA LYS A 25 -28.34 -12.37 -2.02
C LYS A 25 -27.09 -13.14 -1.57
N LYS A 26 -27.09 -14.47 -1.74
CA LYS A 26 -25.94 -15.31 -1.41
C LYS A 26 -24.69 -14.92 -2.21
N ASP A 27 -24.83 -14.59 -3.50
CA ASP A 27 -23.68 -14.30 -4.35
C ASP A 27 -23.09 -12.95 -3.96
N THR A 28 -23.93 -11.98 -3.64
CA THR A 28 -23.52 -10.68 -3.09
C THR A 28 -22.73 -10.84 -1.80
N VAL A 29 -23.26 -11.59 -0.83
CA VAL A 29 -22.60 -11.80 0.47
C VAL A 29 -21.27 -12.52 0.30
N ASN A 30 -21.23 -13.59 -0.49
CA ASN A 30 -19.98 -14.32 -0.73
C ASN A 30 -18.94 -13.49 -1.47
N ARG A 31 -19.37 -12.69 -2.46
CA ARG A 31 -18.50 -11.78 -3.19
C ARG A 31 -17.94 -10.71 -2.24
N ALA A 32 -18.78 -10.09 -1.42
CA ALA A 32 -18.38 -9.08 -0.46
C ALA A 32 -17.35 -9.61 0.55
N LEU A 33 -17.60 -10.81 1.11
CA LEU A 33 -16.66 -11.45 2.05
C LEU A 33 -15.30 -11.74 1.40
N ARG A 34 -15.29 -12.16 0.14
CA ARG A 34 -14.04 -12.37 -0.62
C ARG A 34 -13.30 -11.06 -0.88
N GLU A 35 -14.00 -10.03 -1.34
CA GLU A 35 -13.39 -8.71 -1.60
C GLU A 35 -12.78 -8.11 -0.33
N VAL A 36 -13.47 -8.21 0.81
CA VAL A 36 -12.93 -7.72 2.10
C VAL A 36 -11.70 -8.53 2.50
N SER A 37 -11.74 -9.86 2.37
CA SER A 37 -10.58 -10.71 2.68
C SER A 37 -9.37 -10.35 1.81
N ASP A 38 -9.59 -10.10 0.52
CA ASP A 38 -8.54 -9.70 -0.40
C ASP A 38 -8.04 -8.28 -0.13
N ARG A 39 -8.91 -7.37 0.32
CA ARG A 39 -8.49 -6.04 0.82
C ARG A 39 -7.59 -6.15 2.05
N VAL A 40 -7.97 -6.97 3.04
CA VAL A 40 -7.18 -7.16 4.26
C VAL A 40 -5.81 -7.74 3.92
N ARG A 41 -5.75 -8.80 3.09
CA ARG A 41 -4.48 -9.38 2.64
C ARG A 41 -3.60 -8.38 1.91
N ARG A 42 -4.17 -7.56 1.03
CA ARG A 42 -3.42 -6.48 0.35
C ARG A 42 -2.88 -5.45 1.34
N HIS A 43 -3.65 -5.11 2.37
CA HIS A 43 -3.21 -4.18 3.40
C HIS A 43 -2.06 -4.75 4.23
N GLU A 44 -2.16 -6.00 4.68
CA GLU A 44 -1.11 -6.71 5.42
C GLU A 44 0.17 -6.83 4.59
N ALA A 45 0.05 -7.22 3.31
CA ALA A 45 1.19 -7.31 2.40
C ALA A 45 1.91 -5.96 2.24
N ARG A 46 1.15 -4.85 2.18
CA ARG A 46 1.71 -3.50 2.10
C ARG A 46 2.50 -3.14 3.36
N ILE A 47 1.95 -3.41 4.54
CA ILE A 47 2.65 -3.17 5.82
C ILE A 47 3.92 -4.01 5.91
N ALA A 48 3.85 -5.29 5.52
CA ALA A 48 5.01 -6.16 5.50
C ALA A 48 6.11 -5.64 4.56
N ALA A 49 5.72 -5.16 3.37
CA ALA A 49 6.65 -4.55 2.42
C ALA A 49 7.29 -3.26 2.96
N GLU A 50 6.52 -2.39 3.62
CA GLU A 50 7.03 -1.18 4.27
C GLU A 50 8.07 -1.51 5.36
N ARG A 51 7.81 -2.55 6.16
CA ARG A 51 8.75 -3.02 7.18
C ARG A 51 10.04 -3.54 6.57
N LEU A 52 9.95 -4.40 5.55
CA LEU A 52 11.12 -4.93 4.85
C LEU A 52 11.93 -3.81 4.17
N ALA A 53 11.27 -2.81 3.58
CA ALA A 53 11.93 -1.67 2.97
C ALA A 53 12.66 -0.80 4.02
N ALA A 54 12.06 -0.59 5.20
CA ALA A 54 12.71 0.14 6.28
C ALA A 54 13.91 -0.59 6.89
N GLU A 55 13.92 -1.92 6.85
CA GLU A 55 15.05 -2.75 7.32
C GLU A 55 16.16 -2.87 6.25
N ALA A 56 15.78 -2.97 4.98
CA ALA A 56 16.72 -3.19 3.88
C ALA A 56 17.37 -1.89 3.36
N LEU A 57 16.68 -0.75 3.46
CA LEU A 57 17.27 0.56 3.15
C LEU A 57 17.59 1.29 4.45
N ASP A 58 18.83 1.76 4.59
CA ASP A 58 19.15 2.82 5.54
C ASP A 58 18.61 4.15 5.00
N LEU A 59 17.29 4.30 5.09
CA LEU A 59 16.58 5.51 4.70
C LEU A 59 17.05 6.71 5.53
N GLY A 60 17.68 6.50 6.69
CA GLY A 60 18.35 7.55 7.45
C GLY A 60 19.58 8.11 6.72
N ALA A 61 20.49 7.24 6.28
CA ALA A 61 21.66 7.63 5.50
C ALA A 61 21.31 8.28 4.15
N LEU A 62 20.26 7.80 3.47
CA LEU A 62 19.81 8.37 2.20
C LEU A 62 19.14 9.75 2.35
N MET A 63 18.59 10.05 3.53
CA MET A 63 17.98 11.35 3.84
C MET A 63 18.98 12.36 4.40
N ASP A 64 20.22 11.93 4.70
CA ASP A 64 21.31 12.83 5.05
C ASP A 64 21.80 13.59 3.80
N LYS A 65 21.29 14.81 3.64
CA LYS A 65 21.68 15.73 2.56
C LYS A 65 23.11 16.26 2.70
N GLY A 66 23.79 16.04 3.83
CA GLY A 66 25.19 16.42 4.02
C GLY A 66 26.14 15.64 3.09
N ALA A 67 25.82 14.38 2.80
CA ALA A 67 26.58 13.52 1.89
C ALA A 67 26.26 13.75 0.40
N TYR A 68 25.19 14.50 0.10
CA TYR A 68 24.65 14.60 -1.26
C TYR A 68 25.44 15.56 -2.16
N ARG A 69 26.30 16.41 -1.61
CA ARG A 69 27.03 17.41 -2.39
C ARG A 69 28.32 17.85 -1.69
N GLU A 70 29.39 17.09 -1.89
CA GLU A 70 30.69 17.74 -1.95
C GLU A 70 30.66 18.65 -3.19
N ALA A 71 30.45 19.95 -2.96
CA ALA A 71 30.66 20.96 -3.99
C ALA A 71 32.09 20.76 -4.54
N PRO A 72 32.30 20.88 -5.87
CA PRO A 72 33.63 20.70 -6.44
C PRO A 72 34.57 21.65 -5.72
N THR A 73 35.55 21.07 -5.03
CA THR A 73 36.59 21.80 -4.34
C THR A 73 37.20 22.77 -5.35
N ALA A 74 37.15 24.06 -5.02
CA ALA A 74 37.82 25.08 -5.80
C ALA A 74 39.31 24.75 -5.78
N ASP A 75 39.82 24.29 -6.92
CA ASP A 75 41.23 24.04 -7.20
C ASP A 75 42.06 25.30 -6.85
N PRO A 76 42.89 25.25 -5.79
CA PRO A 76 43.65 26.42 -5.35
C PRO A 76 44.86 26.71 -6.26
N ASP A 77 45.16 25.88 -7.27
CA ASP A 77 46.40 25.97 -8.06
C ASP A 77 46.25 26.62 -9.44
N ARG A 78 45.11 27.23 -9.77
CA ARG A 78 44.88 27.93 -11.05
C ARG A 78 45.49 29.35 -11.12
N GLY A 79 46.62 29.60 -10.46
CA GLY A 79 47.19 30.96 -10.32
C GLY A 79 48.71 31.09 -10.25
N ARG A 80 49.50 30.03 -10.48
CA ARG A 80 50.97 30.12 -10.56
C ARG A 80 51.53 29.44 -11.81
N ALA A 81 51.24 30.02 -12.95
CA ALA A 81 52.12 29.93 -14.11
C ALA A 81 52.48 31.37 -14.50
N ALA A 82 53.66 31.79 -14.04
CA ALA A 82 54.37 32.98 -14.47
C ALA A 82 55.66 32.53 -15.15
#